data_AF-A0A4X2LWR0-F1
#
_entry.id   AF-A0A4X2LWR0-F1
#
_cell.length_a   1.000
_cell.length_b   1.000
_cell.length_c   1.000
_cell.angle_alpha   90.00
_cell.angle_beta   90.00
_cell.angle_gamma   90.00
#
_symmetry.space_group_name_H-M   'P 1'
#
loop_
_entity.id
_entity.type
_entity.pdbx_description
1 polymer ?
#
loop_
_entity_poly.entity_id
_entity_poly.type
_entity_poly.pdbx_seq_one_letter_code
_entity_poly.pdbx_strand_id
1 'polypeptide(L)'
;MGCQNEGSQLLFLEVPLGSRPFHAGGVGSEASSSKEHLKKLRRKTGYSFTNCKKALDACGGDLAQAEAWLHKQAQKEGWSKATKLQGRKTKEGLIGLLREGNSAVMVEVNCETDFVSRNLKFQQLVQQVALGTMLYCQSVREQLSTYSKGFLETAELSQLRAGPNREDSLKDQLTLFIGKLGENLTLKRAAWVTVPNGFYIGSYVHGAVHSPSLGNMVLGKYGALVICQTSEEKSNLEDLGRRLGQHVVGMAPLSVGSMEDEPGGEEETKMLAQPYLLDPSITLGQYVKPQGVSVVDFLRFECGEDSGAAKTE
;
A
#
# COMPACT_ATOMS: atom_id res chain seq x y z
N MET A 1 66.50 100.64 -1.41
CA MET A 1 67.31 100.02 -0.34
C MET A 1 66.52 98.83 0.18
N GLY A 2 66.83 97.57 -0.08
CA GLY A 2 68.13 96.88 0.02
C GLY A 2 68.04 95.88 1.19
N CYS A 3 67.86 94.57 0.90
CA CYS A 3 68.68 93.42 1.36
C CYS A 3 67.90 92.55 2.37
N GLN A 4 67.87 91.20 2.44
CA GLN A 4 68.49 90.01 1.83
C GLN A 4 67.54 88.82 2.20
N ASN A 5 67.13 87.90 1.32
CA ASN A 5 67.76 86.65 0.80
C ASN A 5 67.46 85.36 1.63
N GLU A 6 67.51 84.22 0.92
CA GLU A 6 67.28 82.80 1.32
C GLU A 6 65.81 82.34 1.20
N GLY A 7 65.37 81.35 0.42
CA GLY A 7 66.00 80.25 -0.32
C GLY A 7 65.30 78.94 0.09
N SER A 8 64.47 78.32 -0.77
CA SER A 8 64.18 76.87 -0.72
C SER A 8 63.29 76.36 -1.87
N GLN A 9 63.60 75.13 -2.26
CA GLN A 9 63.27 74.43 -3.50
C GLN A 9 61.84 73.87 -3.58
N LEU A 10 61.39 73.73 -4.84
CA LEU A 10 60.29 72.86 -5.26
C LEU A 10 60.57 71.40 -4.89
N LEU A 11 59.63 70.77 -4.18
CA LEU A 11 59.51 69.31 -4.08
C LEU A 11 58.09 68.90 -4.48
N PHE A 12 58.02 68.19 -5.61
CA PHE A 12 56.89 67.35 -5.98
C PHE A 12 56.75 66.24 -4.93
N LEU A 13 55.56 66.08 -4.35
CA LEU A 13 55.19 64.89 -3.57
C LEU A 13 54.05 64.18 -4.30
N GLU A 14 54.37 63.00 -4.82
CA GLU A 14 53.43 62.01 -5.33
C GLU A 14 52.49 61.54 -4.20
N VAL A 15 51.20 61.47 -4.51
CA VAL A 15 50.17 60.89 -3.65
C VAL A 15 50.21 59.37 -3.81
N PRO A 16 50.36 58.57 -2.73
CA PRO A 16 50.32 57.12 -2.87
C PRO A 16 48.86 56.66 -3.05
N LEU A 17 48.62 55.91 -4.13
CA LEU A 17 47.41 55.11 -4.35
C LEU A 17 47.30 54.05 -3.24
N GLY A 18 46.52 54.36 -2.21
CA GLY A 18 46.14 53.41 -1.17
C GLY A 18 45.14 52.39 -1.71
N SER A 19 45.63 51.20 -2.03
CA SER A 19 44.85 50.00 -2.31
C SER A 19 43.96 49.66 -1.12
N ARG A 20 42.66 49.93 -1.20
CA ARG A 20 41.68 49.40 -0.25
C ARG A 20 41.58 47.88 -0.47
N PRO A 21 41.79 47.03 0.55
CA PRO A 21 41.44 45.63 0.41
C PRO A 21 39.91 45.55 0.43
N PHE A 22 39.31 45.24 -0.72
CA PHE A 22 37.96 44.68 -0.72
C PHE A 22 38.02 43.34 0.02
N HIS A 23 37.49 43.29 1.24
CA HIS A 23 37.06 42.02 1.82
C HIS A 23 35.88 41.51 1.01
N ALA A 24 36.18 40.73 -0.04
CA ALA A 24 35.24 39.80 -0.62
C ALA A 24 34.97 38.71 0.43
N GLY A 25 33.98 38.95 1.29
CA GLY A 25 33.40 37.90 2.11
C GLY A 25 32.88 36.80 1.19
N GLY A 26 33.45 35.60 1.30
CA GLY A 26 32.99 34.41 0.61
C GLY A 26 31.61 33.99 1.11
N VAL A 27 30.55 34.58 0.55
CA VAL A 27 29.14 34.19 0.82
C VAL A 27 28.61 33.24 -0.28
N GLY A 28 29.43 32.91 -1.27
CA GLY A 28 29.01 32.11 -2.44
C GLY A 28 28.95 30.60 -2.23
N SER A 29 29.66 30.03 -1.25
CA SER A 29 29.82 28.58 -1.11
C SER A 29 28.72 27.94 -0.22
N GLU A 30 28.47 28.49 0.97
CA GLU A 30 27.49 27.93 1.92
C GLU A 30 26.04 28.07 1.43
N ALA A 31 25.68 29.21 0.84
CA ALA A 31 24.33 29.45 0.32
C ALA A 31 24.01 28.55 -0.90
N SER A 32 25.02 28.23 -1.72
CA SER A 32 24.89 27.29 -2.84
C SER A 32 24.72 25.85 -2.36
N SER A 33 25.54 25.42 -1.40
CA SER A 33 25.50 24.09 -0.77
C SER A 33 24.16 23.82 -0.07
N SER A 34 23.63 24.80 0.68
CA SER A 34 22.33 24.69 1.37
C SER A 34 21.16 24.47 0.39
N LYS A 35 21.15 25.18 -0.75
CA LYS A 35 20.11 25.03 -1.79
C LYS A 35 20.18 23.67 -2.50
N GLU A 36 21.38 23.13 -2.70
CA GLU A 36 21.58 21.81 -3.29
C GLU A 36 21.13 20.70 -2.33
N HIS A 37 21.53 20.77 -1.06
CA HIS A 37 21.08 19.83 -0.02
C HIS A 37 19.55 19.82 0.10
N LEU A 38 18.91 21.00 0.10
CA LEU A 38 17.46 21.11 0.12
C LEU A 38 16.78 20.41 -1.08
N LYS A 39 17.30 20.62 -2.30
CA LYS A 39 16.80 19.95 -3.51
C LYS A 39 17.02 18.44 -3.44
N LYS A 40 18.19 18.00 -2.98
CA LYS A 40 18.55 16.58 -2.86
C LYS A 40 17.63 15.87 -1.86
N LEU A 41 17.43 16.46 -0.68
CA LEU A 41 16.53 15.95 0.34
C LEU A 41 15.08 15.90 -0.16
N ARG A 42 14.60 16.95 -0.85
CA ARG A 42 13.26 17.02 -1.44
C ARG A 42 13.02 15.92 -2.48
N ARG A 43 13.99 15.70 -3.37
CA ARG A 43 13.93 14.67 -4.42
C ARG A 43 13.95 13.27 -3.82
N LYS A 44 14.80 13.05 -2.81
CA LYS A 44 14.93 11.76 -2.13
C LYS A 44 13.67 11.40 -1.35
N THR A 45 13.13 12.34 -0.58
CA THR A 45 12.09 12.04 0.43
C THR A 45 10.66 12.33 0.00
N GLY A 46 10.46 13.25 -0.94
CA GLY A 46 9.11 13.59 -1.39
C GLY A 46 8.35 14.62 -0.54
N TYR A 47 8.86 15.05 0.63
CA TYR A 47 8.20 16.02 1.52
C TYR A 47 8.22 17.46 0.99
N SER A 48 7.42 18.38 1.54
CA SER A 48 7.40 19.79 1.08
C SER A 48 8.75 20.48 1.27
N PHE A 49 9.05 21.51 0.46
CA PHE A 49 10.27 22.30 0.61
C PHE A 49 10.39 22.92 1.99
N THR A 50 9.29 23.39 2.56
CA THR A 50 9.26 23.97 3.92
C THR A 50 9.68 22.95 4.96
N ASN A 51 9.18 21.71 4.89
CA ASN A 51 9.55 20.66 5.84
C ASN A 51 11.01 20.23 5.64
N CYS A 52 11.46 20.08 4.39
CA CYS A 52 12.86 19.75 4.09
C CYS A 52 13.83 20.82 4.60
N LYS A 53 13.46 22.11 4.48
CA LYS A 53 14.27 23.21 5.02
C LYS A 53 14.34 23.15 6.54
N LYS A 54 13.20 23.02 7.23
CA LYS A 54 13.16 22.87 8.70
C LYS A 54 14.00 21.71 9.19
N ALA A 55 13.98 20.58 8.48
CA ALA A 55 14.78 19.42 8.82
C ALA A 55 16.29 19.67 8.68
N LEU A 56 16.71 20.32 7.59
CA LEU A 56 18.10 20.71 7.41
C LEU A 56 18.55 21.71 8.47
N ASP A 57 17.73 22.71 8.77
CA ASP A 57 18.01 23.71 9.81
C ASP A 57 18.15 23.04 11.19
N ALA A 58 17.29 22.07 11.51
CA ALA A 58 17.32 21.33 12.78
C ALA A 58 18.49 20.34 12.91
N CYS A 59 19.07 19.91 11.78
CA CYS A 59 20.14 18.92 11.72
C CYS A 59 21.48 19.50 11.22
N GLY A 60 21.64 20.84 11.23
CA GLY A 60 22.87 21.49 10.82
C GLY A 60 23.28 21.22 9.35
N GLY A 61 22.31 20.95 8.47
CA GLY A 61 22.55 20.66 7.05
C GLY A 61 22.94 19.21 6.73
N ASP A 62 23.00 18.31 7.72
CA ASP A 62 23.26 16.89 7.51
C ASP A 62 22.05 16.21 6.84
N LEU A 63 22.26 15.63 5.65
CA LEU A 63 21.20 15.03 4.85
C LEU A 63 20.60 13.77 5.47
N ALA A 64 21.41 12.91 6.09
CA ALA A 64 20.97 11.65 6.65
C ALA A 64 20.17 11.89 7.95
N GLN A 65 20.67 12.80 8.79
CA GLN A 65 19.96 13.22 10.00
C GLN A 65 18.67 13.98 9.66
N ALA A 66 18.69 14.87 8.65
CA ALA A 66 17.50 15.59 8.21
C ALA A 66 16.44 14.64 7.65
N GLU A 67 16.83 13.60 6.91
CA GLU A 67 15.90 12.55 6.45
C GLU A 67 15.27 11.79 7.61
N ALA A 68 16.08 11.33 8.57
CA ALA A 68 15.58 10.66 9.77
C ALA A 68 14.65 11.58 10.59
N TRP A 69 14.99 12.87 10.70
CA TRP A 69 14.19 13.87 11.37
C TRP A 69 12.85 14.08 10.66
N LEU A 70 12.84 14.20 9.33
CA LEU A 70 11.61 14.30 8.52
C LEU A 70 10.68 13.11 8.76
N HIS A 71 11.23 11.90 8.74
CA HIS A 71 10.46 10.69 9.00
C HIS A 71 9.84 10.70 10.40
N LYS A 72 10.62 11.03 11.43
CA LYS A 72 10.11 11.14 12.81
C LYS A 72 9.01 12.20 12.95
N GLN A 73 9.17 13.36 12.32
CA GLN A 73 8.14 14.40 12.35
C GLN A 73 6.88 13.99 11.59
N ALA A 74 7.02 13.40 10.39
CA ALA A 74 5.90 12.92 9.61
C ALA A 74 5.10 11.85 10.37
N GLN A 75 5.79 10.98 11.10
CA GLN A 75 5.17 10.00 11.99
C GLN A 75 4.35 10.69 13.06
N LYS A 76 4.95 11.64 13.80
CA LYS A 76 4.28 12.39 14.87
C LYS A 76 3.06 13.18 14.38
N GLU A 77 3.19 13.85 13.24
CA GLU A 77 2.07 14.56 12.59
C GLU A 77 0.98 13.59 12.14
N GLY A 78 1.36 12.43 11.60
CA GLY A 78 0.47 11.34 11.22
C GLY A 78 -0.36 10.84 12.41
N TRP A 79 0.28 10.55 13.54
CA TRP A 79 -0.40 10.18 14.79
C TRP A 79 -1.39 11.24 15.25
N SER A 80 -0.98 12.52 15.27
CA SER A 80 -1.86 13.61 15.68
C SER A 80 -3.09 13.73 14.78
N LYS A 81 -2.92 13.60 13.47
CA LYS A 81 -4.03 13.60 12.50
C LYS A 81 -4.91 12.37 12.65
N ALA A 82 -4.32 11.19 12.82
CA ALA A 82 -5.07 9.95 13.04
C ALA A 82 -6.00 10.07 14.25
N THR A 83 -5.50 10.59 15.38
CA THR A 83 -6.36 10.86 16.56
C THR A 83 -7.50 11.84 16.28
N LYS A 84 -7.27 12.89 15.49
CA LYS A 84 -8.30 13.89 15.14
C LYS A 84 -9.35 13.37 14.15
N LEU A 85 -8.95 12.43 13.28
CA LEU A 85 -9.80 11.88 12.22
C LEU A 85 -10.46 10.56 12.64
N GLN A 86 -10.01 9.96 13.74
CA GLN A 86 -10.57 8.73 14.28
C GLN A 86 -12.08 8.85 14.50
N GLY A 87 -12.82 7.78 14.17
CA GLY A 87 -14.27 7.71 14.30
C GLY A 87 -15.04 8.22 13.08
N ARG A 88 -14.39 8.89 12.13
CA ARG A 88 -15.00 9.20 10.83
C ARG A 88 -15.28 7.92 10.05
N LYS A 89 -16.44 7.87 9.38
CA LYS A 89 -16.87 6.71 8.60
C LYS A 89 -15.91 6.49 7.43
N THR A 90 -15.44 5.26 7.28
CA THR A 90 -14.54 4.83 6.19
C THR A 90 -15.20 3.67 5.45
N LYS A 91 -16.16 3.98 4.58
CA LYS A 91 -16.92 2.97 3.81
C LYS A 91 -16.39 2.75 2.40
N GLU A 92 -15.61 3.72 1.89
CA GLU A 92 -14.88 3.59 0.63
C GLU A 92 -13.55 2.88 0.86
N GLY A 93 -12.88 2.46 -0.20
CA GLY A 93 -11.60 1.76 -0.08
C GLY A 93 -11.29 0.84 -1.26
N LEU A 94 -10.41 -0.12 -1.01
CA LEU A 94 -10.05 -1.15 -1.98
C LEU A 94 -9.85 -2.50 -1.30
N ILE A 95 -10.23 -3.53 -2.05
CA ILE A 95 -9.72 -4.88 -1.87
C ILE A 95 -8.42 -5.02 -2.67
N GLY A 96 -7.37 -5.51 -2.02
CA GLY A 96 -6.12 -5.89 -2.66
C GLY A 96 -5.93 -7.40 -2.62
N LEU A 97 -5.63 -8.01 -3.78
CA LEU A 97 -5.37 -9.43 -3.91
C LEU A 97 -3.94 -9.64 -4.42
N LEU A 98 -3.14 -10.37 -3.66
CA LEU A 98 -1.76 -10.71 -3.98
C LEU A 98 -1.58 -12.22 -3.92
N ARG A 99 -1.02 -12.80 -4.99
CA ARG A 99 -0.72 -14.23 -5.08
C ARG A 99 0.77 -14.44 -5.32
N GLU A 100 1.38 -15.31 -4.52
CA GLU A 100 2.77 -15.72 -4.64
C GLU A 100 2.89 -17.24 -4.48
N GLY A 101 3.24 -17.92 -5.57
CA GLY A 101 3.34 -19.38 -5.61
C GLY A 101 2.05 -20.07 -5.16
N ASN A 102 2.13 -20.79 -4.04
CA ASN A 102 1.01 -21.54 -3.46
C ASN A 102 0.25 -20.78 -2.36
N SER A 103 0.55 -19.50 -2.19
CA SER A 103 -0.11 -18.65 -1.20
C SER A 103 -0.83 -17.48 -1.87
N ALA A 104 -1.96 -17.10 -1.30
CA ALA A 104 -2.72 -15.92 -1.71
C ALA A 104 -3.18 -15.15 -0.47
N VAL A 105 -3.20 -13.83 -0.58
CA VAL A 105 -3.74 -12.95 0.45
C VAL A 105 -4.73 -11.98 -0.16
N MET A 106 -5.77 -11.66 0.60
CA MET A 106 -6.78 -10.69 0.24
C MET A 106 -6.94 -9.72 1.41
N VAL A 107 -6.75 -8.43 1.16
CA VAL A 107 -6.76 -7.39 2.19
C VAL A 107 -7.81 -6.34 1.85
N GLU A 108 -8.44 -5.77 2.88
CA GLU A 108 -9.34 -4.64 2.76
C GLU A 108 -8.77 -3.45 3.52
N VAL A 109 -8.59 -2.34 2.82
CA VAL A 109 -8.21 -1.05 3.41
C VAL A 109 -9.28 -0.05 3.04
N ASN A 110 -9.79 0.67 4.03
CA ASN A 110 -10.84 1.67 3.82
C ASN A 110 -10.31 3.10 3.98
N CYS A 111 -11.01 4.04 3.33
CA CYS A 111 -10.84 5.50 3.39
C CYS A 111 -12.21 6.19 3.46
N GLU A 112 -12.22 7.52 3.61
CA GLU A 112 -13.48 8.27 3.70
C GLU A 112 -14.13 8.42 2.32
N THR A 113 -13.32 8.65 1.27
CA THR A 113 -13.82 8.95 -0.08
C THR A 113 -13.25 8.05 -1.17
N ASP A 114 -13.97 7.92 -2.28
CA ASP A 114 -13.53 7.19 -3.47
C ASP A 114 -12.41 7.93 -4.23
N PHE A 115 -12.32 9.25 -4.09
CA PHE A 115 -11.21 10.04 -4.60
C PHE A 115 -9.87 9.58 -3.99
N VAL A 116 -9.84 9.30 -2.68
CA VAL A 116 -8.65 8.78 -2.03
C VAL A 116 -8.39 7.32 -2.39
N SER A 117 -9.41 6.48 -2.54
CA SER A 117 -9.21 5.07 -2.94
C SER A 117 -8.51 4.93 -4.30
N ARG A 118 -8.78 5.87 -5.23
CA ARG A 118 -8.14 5.93 -6.55
C ARG A 118 -6.74 6.59 -6.54
N ASN A 119 -6.30 7.15 -5.41
CA ASN A 119 -4.99 7.79 -5.32
C ASN A 119 -3.86 6.76 -5.26
N LEU A 120 -2.79 6.99 -6.05
CA LEU A 120 -1.63 6.07 -6.08
C LEU A 120 -1.00 5.85 -4.69
N LYS A 121 -0.97 6.86 -3.82
CA LYS A 121 -0.46 6.69 -2.45
C LYS A 121 -1.33 5.74 -1.65
N PHE A 122 -2.65 5.83 -1.76
CA PHE A 122 -3.54 4.89 -1.08
C PHE A 122 -3.32 3.46 -1.59
N GLN A 123 -3.21 3.29 -2.91
CA GLN A 123 -2.92 1.99 -3.52
C GLN A 123 -1.56 1.41 -3.06
N GLN A 124 -0.55 2.26 -2.84
CA GLN A 124 0.73 1.87 -2.24
C GLN A 124 0.60 1.41 -0.78
N LEU A 125 -0.31 2.02 -0.01
CA LEU A 125 -0.63 1.53 1.33
C LEU A 125 -1.25 0.13 1.26
N VAL A 126 -2.25 -0.07 0.38
CA VAL A 126 -2.87 -1.40 0.17
C VAL A 126 -1.81 -2.44 -0.20
N GLN A 127 -0.85 -2.07 -1.06
CA GLN A 127 0.28 -2.94 -1.41
C GLN A 127 1.14 -3.31 -0.20
N GLN A 128 1.49 -2.35 0.65
CA GLN A 128 2.29 -2.61 1.85
C GLN A 128 1.55 -3.54 2.82
N VAL A 129 0.24 -3.35 2.96
CA VAL A 129 -0.62 -4.23 3.77
C VAL A 129 -0.62 -5.65 3.20
N ALA A 130 -0.85 -5.81 1.89
CA ALA A 130 -0.82 -7.11 1.23
C ALA A 130 0.54 -7.82 1.36
N LEU A 131 1.65 -7.10 1.18
CA LEU A 131 3.00 -7.64 1.35
C LEU A 131 3.27 -8.05 2.81
N GLY A 132 2.86 -7.24 3.79
CA GLY A 132 2.94 -7.58 5.21
C GLY A 132 2.14 -8.84 5.55
N THR A 133 0.91 -8.95 5.03
CA THR A 133 0.07 -10.15 5.18
C THR A 133 0.69 -11.37 4.50
N MET A 134 1.29 -11.22 3.32
CA MET A 134 1.96 -12.32 2.61
C MET A 134 3.17 -12.84 3.41
N LEU A 135 4.00 -11.94 3.96
CA LEU A 135 5.11 -12.32 4.83
C LEU A 135 4.63 -13.06 6.09
N TYR A 136 3.56 -12.56 6.71
CA TYR A 136 2.93 -13.26 7.83
C TYR A 136 2.48 -14.67 7.41
N CYS A 137 1.69 -14.79 6.34
CA CYS A 137 1.21 -16.06 5.79
C CYS A 137 2.36 -17.05 5.55
N GLN A 138 3.47 -16.59 4.96
CA GLN A 138 4.66 -17.42 4.72
C GLN A 138 5.37 -17.83 6.02
N SER A 139 5.31 -17.00 7.07
CA SER A 139 5.91 -17.31 8.38
C SER A 139 5.12 -18.33 9.20
N VAL A 140 3.80 -18.42 9.01
CA VAL A 140 2.94 -19.41 9.70
C VAL A 140 2.80 -20.71 8.90
N ARG A 141 3.56 -20.86 7.80
CA ARG A 141 3.48 -22.04 6.93
C ARG A 141 4.05 -23.27 7.63
N GLU A 142 3.20 -24.26 7.82
CA GLU A 142 3.59 -25.60 8.26
C GLU A 142 3.70 -26.57 7.07
N GLN A 143 4.19 -27.80 7.31
CA GLN A 143 4.04 -28.89 6.35
C GLN A 143 2.58 -29.34 6.36
N LEU A 144 1.84 -29.02 5.29
CA LEU A 144 0.40 -29.24 5.25
C LEU A 144 0.05 -30.43 4.35
N SER A 145 -0.81 -31.32 4.85
CA SER A 145 -1.49 -32.35 4.06
C SER A 145 -2.76 -31.84 3.37
N THR A 146 -3.28 -30.69 3.81
CA THR A 146 -4.47 -30.00 3.26
C THR A 146 -4.19 -28.50 3.13
N TYR A 147 -5.11 -27.71 2.60
CA TYR A 147 -4.95 -26.25 2.58
C TYR A 147 -5.06 -25.66 4.01
N SER A 148 -4.47 -24.48 4.20
CA SER A 148 -4.68 -23.67 5.40
C SER A 148 -5.21 -22.31 5.00
N LYS A 149 -6.14 -21.79 5.78
CA LYS A 149 -6.62 -20.41 5.69
C LYS A 149 -6.61 -19.75 7.05
N GLY A 150 -6.50 -18.44 7.06
CA GLY A 150 -6.67 -17.65 8.27
C GLY A 150 -7.19 -16.25 7.95
N PHE A 151 -7.68 -15.60 8.99
CA PHE A 151 -8.18 -14.23 8.95
C PHE A 151 -7.40 -13.39 9.95
N LEU A 152 -7.23 -12.11 9.63
CA LEU A 152 -6.65 -11.13 10.53
C LEU A 152 -7.59 -9.94 10.61
N GLU A 153 -8.05 -9.67 11.82
CA GLU A 153 -8.86 -8.49 12.09
C GLU A 153 -7.97 -7.25 12.24
N THR A 154 -8.60 -6.08 12.32
CA THR A 154 -7.91 -4.79 12.42
C THR A 154 -6.77 -4.79 13.46
N ALA A 155 -7.00 -5.39 14.63
CA ALA A 155 -6.02 -5.40 15.72
C ALA A 155 -4.76 -6.20 15.36
N GLU A 156 -4.90 -7.39 14.77
CA GLU A 156 -3.80 -8.28 14.40
C GLU A 156 -3.07 -7.76 13.16
N LEU A 157 -3.83 -7.36 12.14
CA LEU A 157 -3.31 -6.83 10.89
C LEU A 157 -2.45 -5.58 11.13
N SER A 158 -2.86 -4.69 12.04
CA SER A 158 -2.12 -3.47 12.35
C SER A 158 -0.73 -3.72 12.96
N GLN A 159 -0.52 -4.88 13.62
CA GLN A 159 0.76 -5.21 14.25
C GLN A 159 1.75 -5.87 13.30
N LEU A 160 1.32 -6.29 12.10
CA LEU A 160 2.23 -6.90 11.14
C LEU A 160 3.30 -5.91 10.67
N ARG A 161 4.45 -6.43 10.25
CA ARG A 161 5.50 -5.63 9.61
C ARG A 161 5.04 -5.17 8.23
N ALA A 162 5.42 -3.95 7.86
CA ALA A 162 5.03 -3.34 6.59
C ALA A 162 5.76 -3.87 5.35
N GLY A 163 6.66 -4.84 5.50
CA GLY A 163 7.43 -5.45 4.41
C GLY A 163 8.74 -6.08 4.89
N PRO A 164 9.50 -6.74 4.01
CA PRO A 164 10.68 -7.52 4.41
C PRO A 164 11.86 -6.63 4.81
N ASN A 165 11.93 -5.42 4.25
CA ASN A 165 12.99 -4.44 4.48
C ASN A 165 12.53 -3.27 5.36
N ARG A 166 11.51 -3.48 6.19
CA ARG A 166 10.93 -2.44 7.06
C ARG A 166 10.80 -2.96 8.48
N GLU A 167 11.22 -2.13 9.42
CA GLU A 167 11.10 -2.41 10.85
C GLU A 167 9.74 -1.98 11.41
N ASP A 168 9.05 -1.07 10.73
CA ASP A 168 7.83 -0.47 11.23
C ASP A 168 6.58 -1.28 10.93
N SER A 169 5.58 -1.12 11.80
CA SER A 169 4.32 -1.84 11.73
C SER A 169 3.40 -1.26 10.65
N LEU A 170 2.39 -2.03 10.23
CA LEU A 170 1.33 -1.52 9.37
C LEU A 170 0.54 -0.38 10.03
N LYS A 171 0.46 -0.35 11.37
CA LYS A 171 -0.09 0.79 12.13
C LYS A 171 0.71 2.07 11.92
N ASP A 172 2.04 1.97 11.95
CA ASP A 172 2.92 3.12 11.72
C ASP A 172 2.78 3.63 10.28
N GLN A 173 2.72 2.72 9.30
CA GLN A 173 2.44 3.10 7.91
C GLN A 173 1.07 3.73 7.74
N LEU A 174 0.02 3.15 8.32
CA LEU A 174 -1.34 3.71 8.25
C LEU A 174 -1.35 5.17 8.70
N THR A 175 -0.73 5.48 9.84
CA THR A 175 -0.68 6.85 10.37
C THR A 175 0.15 7.80 9.49
N LEU A 176 1.23 7.34 8.87
CA LEU A 176 1.96 8.12 7.86
C LEU A 176 1.08 8.45 6.64
N PHE A 177 0.29 7.49 6.16
CA PHE A 177 -0.61 7.68 5.03
C PHE A 177 -1.80 8.58 5.38
N ILE A 178 -2.37 8.47 6.59
CA ILE A 178 -3.36 9.43 7.12
C ILE A 178 -2.76 10.84 7.11
N GLY A 179 -1.50 10.99 7.56
CA GLY A 179 -0.81 12.26 7.55
C GLY A 179 -0.68 12.89 6.17
N LYS A 180 -0.41 12.06 5.16
CA LYS A 180 -0.19 12.44 3.75
C LYS A 180 -1.48 12.67 2.96
N LEU A 181 -2.52 11.89 3.22
CA LEU A 181 -3.80 11.91 2.49
C LEU A 181 -4.83 12.84 3.15
N GLY A 182 -4.75 13.02 4.47
CA GLY A 182 -5.64 13.91 5.21
C GLY A 182 -7.04 13.34 5.48
N GLU A 183 -7.25 12.04 5.24
CA GLU A 183 -8.47 11.31 5.58
C GLU A 183 -8.19 10.26 6.66
N ASN A 184 -9.23 9.88 7.38
CA ASN A 184 -9.24 8.68 8.18
C ASN A 184 -9.08 7.45 7.26
N LEU A 185 -8.21 6.53 7.66
CA LEU A 185 -7.94 5.29 6.94
C LEU A 185 -8.02 4.14 7.94
N THR A 186 -8.49 2.98 7.48
CA THR A 186 -8.66 1.80 8.33
C THR A 186 -8.06 0.56 7.68
N LEU A 187 -7.23 -0.18 8.41
CA LEU A 187 -6.82 -1.55 8.04
C LEU A 187 -7.91 -2.51 8.49
N LYS A 188 -8.82 -2.91 7.61
CA LYS A 188 -10.08 -3.51 8.05
C LYS A 188 -9.92 -4.92 8.61
N ARG A 189 -9.02 -5.75 8.08
CA ARG A 189 -9.44 -6.76 7.10
C ARG A 189 -8.31 -7.48 6.37
N ALA A 190 -7.93 -8.70 6.73
CA ALA A 190 -7.19 -9.56 5.81
C ALA A 190 -7.61 -11.03 5.91
N ALA A 191 -7.47 -11.76 4.82
CA ALA A 191 -7.51 -13.21 4.76
C ALA A 191 -6.30 -13.72 3.99
N TRP A 192 -5.83 -14.91 4.35
CA TRP A 192 -4.74 -15.59 3.68
C TRP A 192 -5.07 -17.06 3.48
N VAL A 193 -4.51 -17.63 2.42
CA VAL A 193 -4.64 -19.04 2.04
C VAL A 193 -3.28 -19.55 1.61
N THR A 194 -2.91 -20.73 2.07
CA THR A 194 -1.78 -21.51 1.54
C THR A 194 -2.25 -22.91 1.19
N VAL A 195 -1.87 -23.40 0.01
CA VAL A 195 -2.25 -24.72 -0.47
C VAL A 195 -1.04 -25.64 -0.68
N PRO A 196 -1.13 -26.95 -0.39
CA PRO A 196 -0.09 -27.91 -0.77
C PRO A 196 -0.24 -28.31 -2.25
N ASN A 197 0.57 -29.26 -2.70
CA ASN A 197 0.38 -29.87 -4.01
C ASN A 197 -0.95 -30.66 -4.05
N GLY A 198 -1.56 -30.79 -5.24
CA GLY A 198 -2.90 -31.36 -5.38
C GLY A 198 -4.03 -30.36 -5.11
N PHE A 199 -3.68 -29.09 -4.86
CA PHE A 199 -4.63 -28.00 -4.68
C PHE A 199 -4.28 -26.80 -5.57
N TYR A 200 -5.30 -26.00 -5.85
CA TYR A 200 -5.25 -24.81 -6.66
C TYR A 200 -6.07 -23.68 -6.02
N ILE A 201 -5.64 -22.44 -6.25
CA ILE A 201 -6.36 -21.23 -5.82
C ILE A 201 -6.84 -20.51 -7.08
N GLY A 202 -8.14 -20.53 -7.34
CA GLY A 202 -8.79 -19.61 -8.26
C GLY A 202 -8.92 -18.23 -7.62
N SER A 203 -8.84 -17.17 -8.42
CA SER A 203 -8.94 -15.80 -7.88
C SER A 203 -9.55 -14.86 -8.90
N TYR A 204 -10.32 -13.88 -8.42
CA TYR A 204 -10.86 -12.82 -9.26
C TYR A 204 -11.02 -11.53 -8.45
N VAL A 205 -10.82 -10.39 -9.11
CA VAL A 205 -11.07 -9.06 -8.57
C VAL A 205 -11.98 -8.32 -9.54
N HIS A 206 -13.08 -7.75 -9.02
CA HIS A 206 -14.04 -6.97 -9.81
C HIS A 206 -13.92 -5.47 -9.51
N GLY A 207 -14.23 -4.64 -10.52
CA GLY A 207 -14.00 -3.19 -10.44
C GLY A 207 -12.51 -2.85 -10.41
N ALA A 208 -11.71 -3.55 -11.22
CA ALA A 208 -10.27 -3.48 -11.15
C ALA A 208 -9.74 -2.05 -11.38
N VAL A 209 -8.83 -1.61 -10.53
CA VAL A 209 -8.15 -0.31 -10.65
C VAL A 209 -6.81 -0.52 -11.33
N HIS A 210 -6.62 0.10 -12.50
CA HIS A 210 -5.38 -0.02 -13.25
C HIS A 210 -4.23 0.68 -12.51
N SER A 211 -3.25 -0.10 -12.06
CA SER A 211 -2.08 0.42 -11.37
C SER A 211 -0.82 -0.38 -11.75
N PRO A 212 -0.23 -0.10 -12.93
CA PRO A 212 0.84 -0.92 -13.51
C PRO A 212 2.11 -0.94 -12.67
N SER A 213 2.27 0.02 -11.75
CA SER A 213 3.41 0.09 -10.82
C SER A 213 3.37 -0.92 -9.67
N LEU A 214 2.27 -1.66 -9.49
CA LEU A 214 2.07 -2.53 -8.30
C LEU A 214 2.35 -4.01 -8.56
N GLY A 215 3.00 -4.34 -9.68
CA GLY A 215 3.47 -5.69 -9.98
C GLY A 215 2.32 -6.69 -10.17
N ASN A 216 2.37 -7.80 -9.43
CA ASN A 216 1.41 -8.91 -9.47
C ASN A 216 0.16 -8.70 -8.59
N MET A 217 0.03 -7.57 -7.89
CA MET A 217 -1.14 -7.28 -7.08
C MET A 217 -2.28 -6.72 -7.93
N VAL A 218 -3.50 -7.20 -7.69
CA VAL A 218 -4.73 -6.68 -8.33
C VAL A 218 -5.58 -5.96 -7.27
N LEU A 219 -6.09 -4.78 -7.62
CA LEU A 219 -6.90 -3.95 -6.73
C LEU A 219 -8.31 -3.78 -7.31
N GLY A 220 -9.34 -3.74 -6.47
CA GLY A 220 -10.71 -3.49 -6.91
C GLY A 220 -11.72 -3.33 -5.77
N LYS A 221 -13.01 -3.38 -6.10
CA LYS A 221 -14.11 -3.26 -5.13
C LYS A 221 -14.49 -4.60 -4.51
N TYR A 222 -14.40 -5.67 -5.28
CA TYR A 222 -14.68 -7.04 -4.82
C TYR A 222 -13.48 -7.92 -5.08
N GLY A 223 -13.24 -8.89 -4.20
CA GLY A 223 -12.26 -9.94 -4.40
C GLY A 223 -12.82 -11.30 -4.01
N ALA A 224 -12.40 -12.33 -4.74
CA ALA A 224 -12.69 -13.71 -4.39
C ALA A 224 -11.44 -14.59 -4.51
N LEU A 225 -11.32 -15.54 -3.58
CA LEU A 225 -10.41 -16.67 -3.64
C LEU A 225 -11.24 -17.95 -3.61
N VAL A 226 -10.97 -18.89 -4.49
CA VAL A 226 -11.66 -20.18 -4.56
C VAL A 226 -10.63 -21.28 -4.43
N ILE A 227 -10.76 -22.11 -3.40
CA ILE A 227 -9.81 -23.16 -3.08
C ILE A 227 -10.35 -24.44 -3.69
N CYS A 228 -9.52 -25.09 -4.51
CA CYS A 228 -9.89 -26.29 -5.21
C CYS A 228 -8.89 -27.41 -4.97
N GLN A 229 -9.37 -28.64 -4.88
CA GLN A 229 -8.57 -29.85 -4.98
C GLN A 229 -8.58 -30.35 -6.42
N THR A 230 -7.42 -30.71 -6.95
CA THR A 230 -7.27 -31.15 -8.35
C THR A 230 -5.93 -31.82 -8.60
N SER A 231 -5.91 -32.79 -9.52
CA SER A 231 -4.68 -33.38 -10.07
C SER A 231 -4.23 -32.71 -11.37
N GLU A 232 -5.01 -31.77 -11.90
CA GLU A 232 -4.72 -31.08 -13.16
C GLU A 232 -3.53 -30.11 -13.03
N GLU A 233 -2.85 -29.87 -14.15
CA GLU A 233 -1.76 -28.89 -14.20
C GLU A 233 -2.30 -27.46 -14.02
N LYS A 234 -1.65 -26.70 -13.14
CA LYS A 234 -2.10 -25.34 -12.74
C LYS A 234 -2.24 -24.37 -13.92
N SER A 235 -1.42 -24.51 -14.96
CA SER A 235 -1.47 -23.67 -16.18
C SER A 235 -2.79 -23.81 -16.95
N ASN A 236 -3.47 -24.95 -16.84
CA ASN A 236 -4.73 -25.20 -17.52
C ASN A 236 -5.94 -24.66 -16.74
N LEU A 237 -5.72 -24.22 -15.49
CA LEU A 237 -6.78 -23.83 -14.56
C LEU A 237 -6.94 -22.31 -14.41
N GLU A 238 -6.18 -21.50 -15.14
CA GLU A 238 -6.23 -20.03 -15.00
C GLU A 238 -7.63 -19.48 -15.33
N ASP A 239 -8.17 -19.86 -16.50
CA ASP A 239 -9.50 -19.42 -16.93
C ASP A 239 -10.62 -19.99 -16.05
N LEU A 240 -10.50 -21.26 -15.64
CA LEU A 240 -11.45 -21.87 -14.70
C LEU A 240 -11.43 -21.12 -13.36
N GLY A 241 -10.25 -20.92 -12.78
CA GLY A 241 -10.07 -20.22 -11.50
C GLY A 241 -10.62 -18.80 -11.53
N ARG A 242 -10.40 -18.09 -12.64
CA ARG A 242 -10.98 -16.76 -12.87
C ARG A 242 -12.50 -16.81 -12.94
N ARG A 243 -13.09 -17.76 -13.67
CA ARG A 243 -14.55 -17.92 -13.79
C ARG A 243 -15.21 -18.33 -12.47
N LEU A 244 -14.55 -19.16 -11.66
CA LEU A 244 -15.01 -19.48 -10.31
C LEU A 244 -15.01 -18.25 -9.42
N GLY A 245 -13.95 -17.45 -9.47
CA GLY A 245 -13.91 -16.18 -8.76
C GLY A 245 -14.99 -15.19 -9.23
N GLN A 246 -15.27 -15.13 -10.54
CA GLN A 246 -16.38 -14.33 -11.09
C GLN A 246 -17.73 -14.79 -10.53
N HIS A 247 -17.96 -16.10 -10.50
CA HIS A 247 -19.17 -16.67 -9.92
C HIS A 247 -19.31 -16.33 -8.43
N VAL A 248 -18.27 -16.50 -7.62
CA VAL A 248 -18.30 -16.13 -6.19
C VAL A 248 -18.58 -14.64 -6.00
N VAL A 249 -17.97 -13.76 -6.80
CA VAL A 249 -18.24 -12.32 -6.71
C VAL A 249 -19.70 -12.00 -7.07
N GLY A 250 -20.19 -12.56 -8.18
CA GLY A 250 -21.50 -12.24 -8.76
C GLY A 250 -22.69 -12.90 -8.06
N MET A 251 -22.54 -14.16 -7.63
CA MET A 251 -23.61 -14.97 -7.03
C MET A 251 -23.56 -15.01 -5.50
N ALA A 252 -22.50 -14.47 -4.89
CA ALA A 252 -22.34 -14.32 -3.44
C ALA A 252 -22.81 -15.52 -2.58
N PRO A 253 -22.34 -16.75 -2.86
CA PRO A 253 -22.71 -17.92 -2.06
C PRO A 253 -22.32 -17.75 -0.59
N LEU A 254 -23.05 -18.42 0.30
CA LEU A 254 -22.81 -18.44 1.75
C LEU A 254 -22.10 -19.72 2.21
N SER A 255 -22.19 -20.80 1.44
CA SER A 255 -21.50 -22.06 1.72
C SER A 255 -21.12 -22.78 0.43
N VAL A 256 -20.23 -23.78 0.50
CA VAL A 256 -19.81 -24.55 -0.69
C VAL A 256 -20.95 -25.43 -1.20
N GLY A 257 -21.66 -26.12 -0.31
CA GLY A 257 -22.63 -27.15 -0.68
C GLY A 257 -21.99 -28.47 -1.08
N SER A 258 -22.78 -29.33 -1.73
CA SER A 258 -22.42 -30.67 -2.20
C SER A 258 -22.75 -30.83 -3.68
N MET A 259 -22.07 -31.78 -4.33
CA MET A 259 -22.37 -32.22 -5.69
C MET A 259 -23.67 -33.02 -5.80
N GLU A 260 -24.23 -33.44 -4.66
CA GLU A 260 -25.47 -34.20 -4.53
C GLU A 260 -26.68 -33.31 -4.21
N ASP A 261 -26.45 -32.02 -3.92
CA ASP A 261 -27.55 -31.07 -3.72
C ASP A 261 -28.32 -30.89 -5.05
N GLU A 262 -29.64 -30.82 -4.96
CA GLU A 262 -30.49 -30.51 -6.11
C GLU A 262 -30.22 -29.08 -6.62
N PRO A 263 -30.39 -28.82 -7.92
CA PRO A 263 -30.25 -27.48 -8.48
C PRO A 263 -31.15 -26.46 -7.78
N GLY A 264 -30.54 -25.41 -7.24
CA GLY A 264 -31.24 -24.30 -6.61
C GLY A 264 -31.61 -23.20 -7.62
N GLY A 265 -32.56 -22.34 -7.23
CA GLY A 265 -32.95 -21.16 -7.99
C GLY A 265 -32.02 -19.96 -7.76
N GLU A 266 -32.49 -18.76 -8.10
CA GLU A 266 -31.73 -17.51 -7.95
C GLU A 266 -31.38 -17.17 -6.49
N GLU A 267 -32.16 -17.67 -5.53
CA GLU A 267 -31.95 -17.46 -4.09
C GLU A 267 -31.09 -18.55 -3.43
N GLU A 268 -30.54 -19.50 -4.22
CA GLU A 268 -29.68 -20.55 -3.68
C GLU A 268 -28.41 -19.97 -3.06
N THR A 269 -28.03 -20.49 -1.90
CA THR A 269 -26.91 -20.00 -1.08
C THR A 269 -25.70 -20.94 -1.10
N LYS A 270 -25.89 -22.20 -1.53
CA LYS A 270 -24.85 -23.20 -1.70
C LYS A 270 -24.20 -23.07 -3.07
N MET A 271 -22.92 -22.71 -3.10
CA MET A 271 -22.15 -22.43 -4.32
C MET A 271 -22.30 -23.49 -5.42
N LEU A 272 -22.21 -24.79 -5.08
CA LEU A 272 -22.28 -25.86 -6.07
C LEU A 272 -23.68 -26.08 -6.65
N ALA A 273 -24.73 -25.70 -5.92
CA ALA A 273 -26.13 -25.83 -6.35
C ALA A 273 -26.65 -24.57 -7.07
N GLN A 274 -25.95 -23.44 -6.96
CA GLN A 274 -26.32 -22.18 -7.63
C GLN A 274 -26.30 -22.32 -9.16
N PRO A 275 -27.19 -21.62 -9.89
CA PRO A 275 -27.10 -21.46 -11.33
C PRO A 275 -25.74 -20.87 -11.73
N TYR A 276 -25.08 -21.48 -12.71
CA TYR A 276 -23.77 -21.00 -13.13
C TYR A 276 -23.88 -19.61 -13.77
N LEU A 277 -23.02 -18.69 -13.32
CA LEU A 277 -23.11 -17.26 -13.66
C LEU A 277 -23.08 -16.99 -15.17
N LEU A 278 -22.28 -17.75 -15.93
CA LEU A 278 -22.14 -17.55 -17.38
C LEU A 278 -23.09 -18.41 -18.21
N ASP A 279 -23.74 -19.40 -17.59
CA ASP A 279 -24.75 -20.26 -18.21
C ASP A 279 -25.71 -20.77 -17.12
N PRO A 280 -26.80 -20.03 -16.84
CA PRO A 280 -27.75 -20.38 -15.79
C PRO A 280 -28.54 -21.67 -16.05
N SER A 281 -28.40 -22.30 -17.23
CA SER A 281 -29.08 -23.57 -17.54
C SER A 281 -28.50 -24.77 -16.78
N ILE A 282 -27.31 -24.62 -16.20
CA ILE A 282 -26.62 -25.64 -15.40
C ILE A 282 -26.21 -25.06 -14.04
N THR A 283 -25.97 -25.92 -13.06
CA THR A 283 -25.38 -25.48 -11.78
C THR A 283 -23.88 -25.26 -11.90
N LEU A 284 -23.28 -24.54 -10.94
CA LEU A 284 -21.84 -24.44 -10.86
C LEU A 284 -21.18 -25.82 -10.69
N GLY A 285 -21.76 -26.71 -9.88
CA GLY A 285 -21.27 -28.07 -9.71
C GLY A 285 -21.20 -28.82 -11.04
N GLN A 286 -22.24 -28.73 -11.87
CA GLN A 286 -22.28 -29.32 -13.21
C GLN A 286 -21.21 -28.72 -14.14
N TYR A 287 -20.94 -27.41 -14.04
CA TYR A 287 -19.88 -26.74 -14.79
C TYR A 287 -18.46 -27.19 -14.38
N VAL A 288 -18.22 -27.39 -13.09
CA VAL A 288 -16.87 -27.69 -12.55
C VAL A 288 -16.51 -29.18 -12.65
N LYS A 289 -17.48 -30.09 -12.45
CA LYS A 289 -17.27 -31.54 -12.45
C LYS A 289 -16.48 -32.08 -13.66
N PRO A 290 -16.77 -31.74 -14.92
CA PRO A 290 -16.03 -32.26 -16.06
C PRO A 290 -14.59 -31.73 -16.17
N GLN A 291 -14.20 -30.75 -15.35
CA GLN A 291 -12.88 -30.10 -15.41
C GLN A 291 -11.86 -30.76 -14.47
N GLY A 292 -12.20 -31.84 -13.76
CA GLY A 292 -11.26 -32.53 -12.85
C GLY A 292 -10.91 -31.70 -11.61
N VAL A 293 -11.82 -30.81 -11.20
CA VAL A 293 -11.63 -29.90 -10.08
C VAL A 293 -12.76 -30.10 -9.07
N SER A 294 -12.42 -30.08 -7.78
CA SER A 294 -13.40 -30.05 -6.69
C SER A 294 -13.22 -28.76 -5.89
N VAL A 295 -14.25 -27.93 -5.78
CA VAL A 295 -14.23 -26.75 -4.92
C VAL A 295 -14.40 -27.21 -3.48
N VAL A 296 -13.46 -26.83 -2.61
CA VAL A 296 -13.48 -27.23 -1.19
C VAL A 296 -13.77 -26.07 -0.25
N ASP A 297 -13.54 -24.84 -0.68
CA ASP A 297 -13.72 -23.64 0.13
C ASP A 297 -13.62 -22.36 -0.74
N PHE A 298 -14.10 -21.23 -0.23
CA PHE A 298 -13.93 -19.94 -0.89
C PHE A 298 -13.93 -18.78 0.12
N LEU A 299 -13.45 -17.63 -0.35
CA LEU A 299 -13.49 -16.36 0.35
C LEU A 299 -14.03 -15.30 -0.60
N ARG A 300 -14.89 -14.41 -0.10
CA ARG A 300 -15.41 -13.25 -0.83
C ARG A 300 -15.30 -12.03 0.07
N PHE A 301 -14.64 -10.97 -0.42
CA PHE A 301 -14.70 -9.65 0.20
C PHE A 301 -15.39 -8.66 -0.73
N GLU A 302 -16.26 -7.85 -0.14
CA GLU A 302 -16.77 -6.61 -0.73
C GLU A 302 -16.30 -5.42 0.12
N CYS A 303 -15.65 -4.45 -0.52
CA CYS A 303 -15.17 -3.26 0.17
C CYS A 303 -16.33 -2.48 0.80
N GLY A 304 -16.21 -2.18 2.09
CA GLY A 304 -17.19 -1.41 2.85
C GLY A 304 -18.33 -2.22 3.44
N GLU A 305 -18.36 -3.54 3.20
CA GLU A 305 -19.37 -4.42 3.79
C GLU A 305 -19.24 -4.44 5.33
N ASP A 306 -20.38 -4.46 6.01
CA ASP A 306 -20.39 -4.61 7.46
C ASP A 306 -20.08 -6.05 7.83
N SER A 307 -19.09 -6.24 8.70
CA SER A 307 -18.62 -7.54 9.21
C SER A 307 -19.70 -8.32 10.01
N GLY A 308 -20.97 -7.91 9.94
CA GLY A 308 -22.09 -8.40 10.74
C GLY A 308 -23.24 -9.08 9.99
N ALA A 309 -23.18 -9.24 8.66
CA ALA A 309 -24.26 -9.91 7.90
C ALA A 309 -24.14 -11.44 7.82
N ALA A 310 -23.04 -12.03 8.32
CA ALA A 310 -22.80 -13.48 8.32
C ALA A 310 -22.68 -14.06 9.74
N LYS A 311 -23.52 -13.61 10.67
CA LYS A 311 -23.73 -14.29 11.94
C LYS A 311 -25.19 -14.75 12.03
N THR A 312 -25.37 -16.05 11.78
CA THR A 312 -26.39 -16.94 12.37
C THR A 312 -27.86 -16.52 12.22
N GLU A 313 -28.55 -17.19 11.30
CA GLU A 313 -29.70 -18.03 11.66
C GLU A 313 -29.35 -19.49 11.40
#